data_AF-A0AAW7RWZ1-F1
#
_entry.id   AF-A0AAW7RWZ1-F1
#
_cell.length_a   1.000
_cell.length_b   1.000
_cell.length_c   1.000
_cell.angle_alpha   90.00
_cell.angle_beta   90.00
_cell.angle_gamma   90.00
#
_symmetry.space_group_name_H-M   'P 1'
#
loop_
_entity.id
_entity.type
_entity.pdbx_description
1 polymer ?
#
loop_
_entity_poly.entity_id
_entity_poly.type
_entity_poly.pdbx_seq_one_letter_code
_entity_poly.pdbx_strand_id
1 'polypeptide(L)'
;MSTWKDFVADLTKIEFLRLARDEAVEDWGEDIPTTLLFGKLGKSVAEKFDEYSPEDRMYIFDIIERGMRAENVDLKTFVATGLLESLYAQANRDGALLMRMEAQLGNMSRAYLKDWAIWHQS
;
A
#
# COMPACT_ATOMS: atom_id res chain seq x y z
N MET A 1 2.82 15.75 -0.53
CA MET A 1 1.82 15.02 0.29
C MET A 1 1.93 15.52 1.71
N SER A 2 0.87 16.12 2.24
CA SER A 2 0.89 16.71 3.59
C SER A 2 0.05 15.91 4.60
N THR A 3 -0.98 15.20 4.11
CA THR A 3 -1.90 14.42 4.95
C THR A 3 -2.15 13.02 4.38
N TRP A 4 -2.75 12.14 5.20
CA TRP A 4 -3.21 10.83 4.73
C TRP A 4 -4.34 10.92 3.71
N LYS A 5 -5.14 11.98 3.75
CA LYS A 5 -6.20 12.22 2.76
C LYS A 5 -5.62 12.53 1.40
N ASP A 6 -4.57 13.36 1.34
CA ASP A 6 -3.83 13.62 0.10
C ASP A 6 -3.25 12.31 -0.46
N PHE A 7 -2.72 11.46 0.42
CA PHE A 7 -2.18 10.15 0.06
C PHE A 7 -3.22 9.26 -0.63
N VAL A 8 -4.39 9.11 0.00
CA VAL A 8 -5.49 8.33 -0.56
C VAL A 8 -6.00 8.97 -1.86
N ALA A 9 -6.10 10.30 -1.92
CA ALA A 9 -6.53 11.00 -3.13
C ALA A 9 -5.60 10.73 -4.33
N ASP A 10 -4.29 10.73 -4.12
CA ASP A 10 -3.32 10.41 -5.17
C ASP A 10 -3.37 8.93 -5.60
N LEU A 11 -3.43 7.98 -4.66
CA LEU A 11 -3.56 6.55 -5.01
C LEU A 11 -4.85 6.26 -5.78
N THR A 12 -5.96 6.90 -5.39
CA THR A 12 -7.28 6.68 -6.00
C THR A 12 -7.48 7.42 -7.32
N LYS A 13 -6.41 7.98 -7.90
CA LYS A 13 -6.37 8.28 -9.35
C LYS A 13 -6.29 7.00 -10.19
N ILE A 14 -5.82 5.90 -9.60
CA ILE A 14 -5.88 4.57 -10.21
C ILE A 14 -7.26 3.98 -9.96
N GLU A 15 -7.95 3.58 -11.03
CA GLU A 15 -9.35 3.15 -10.97
C GLU A 15 -9.58 1.97 -10.01
N PHE A 16 -8.77 0.91 -10.09
CA PHE A 16 -8.91 -0.23 -9.18
C PHE A 16 -8.75 0.14 -7.71
N LEU A 17 -7.87 1.10 -7.39
CA LEU A 17 -7.67 1.55 -6.01
C LEU A 17 -8.80 2.47 -5.55
N ARG A 18 -9.36 3.27 -6.46
CA ARG A 18 -10.60 3.99 -6.19
C ARG A 18 -11.74 3.03 -5.86
N LEU A 19 -11.95 2.00 -6.68
CA LEU A 19 -12.99 1.00 -6.45
C LEU A 19 -12.78 0.29 -5.11
N ALA A 20 -11.56 -0.14 -4.79
CA ALA A 20 -11.26 -0.75 -3.50
C ALA A 20 -11.52 0.18 -2.30
N ARG A 21 -11.29 1.48 -2.45
CA ARG A 21 -11.62 2.49 -1.44
C ARG A 21 -13.12 2.69 -1.30
N ASP A 22 -13.84 2.76 -2.42
CA ASP A 22 -15.30 2.93 -2.45
C ASP A 22 -15.98 1.69 -1.82
N GLU A 23 -15.56 0.48 -2.20
CA GLU A 23 -16.01 -0.79 -1.60
C GLU A 23 -15.72 -0.88 -0.10
N ALA A 24 -14.52 -0.47 0.34
CA ALA A 24 -14.18 -0.51 1.76
C ALA A 24 -15.06 0.43 2.60
N VAL A 25 -15.42 1.61 2.06
CA VAL A 25 -16.34 2.54 2.72
C VAL A 25 -17.78 2.03 2.67
N GLU A 26 -18.21 1.39 1.57
CA GLU A 26 -19.55 0.79 1.48
C GLU A 26 -19.72 -0.37 2.49
N ASP A 27 -18.71 -1.24 2.61
CA ASP A 27 -18.73 -2.38 3.52
C ASP A 27 -18.75 -1.97 5.00
N TRP A 28 -18.04 -0.89 5.35
CA TRP A 28 -17.83 -0.49 6.74
C TRP A 28 -18.72 0.67 7.18
N GLY A 29 -18.78 1.73 6.37
CA GLY A 29 -19.28 3.06 6.72
C GLY A 29 -18.21 4.16 6.61
N GLU A 30 -18.65 5.42 6.66
CA GLU A 30 -17.77 6.60 6.55
C GLU A 30 -16.74 6.72 7.70
N ASP A 31 -16.96 6.03 8.81
CA ASP A 31 -16.10 6.01 10.00
C ASP A 31 -15.06 4.88 9.98
N ILE A 32 -14.77 4.30 8.81
CA ILE A 32 -13.74 3.28 8.64
C ILE A 32 -12.40 3.69 9.28
N PRO A 33 -11.80 2.85 10.14
CA PRO A 33 -10.47 3.11 10.68
C PRO A 33 -9.44 3.30 9.57
N THR A 34 -8.64 4.36 9.64
CA THR A 34 -7.68 4.71 8.58
C THR A 34 -6.70 3.58 8.28
N THR A 35 -6.21 2.88 9.31
CA THR A 35 -5.32 1.72 9.12
C THR A 35 -6.00 0.58 8.35
N LEU A 36 -7.31 0.35 8.57
CA LEU A 36 -8.07 -0.67 7.84
C LEU A 36 -8.26 -0.28 6.38
N LEU A 37 -8.58 0.99 6.10
CA LEU A 37 -8.66 1.51 4.74
C LEU A 37 -7.32 1.32 4.00
N PHE A 38 -6.20 1.66 4.63
CA PHE A 38 -4.87 1.45 4.06
C PHE A 38 -4.57 -0.03 3.83
N GLY A 39 -5.01 -0.92 4.72
CA GLY A 39 -4.91 -2.36 4.53
C GLY A 39 -5.69 -2.88 3.33
N LYS A 40 -6.93 -2.41 3.13
CA LYS A 40 -7.74 -2.73 1.95
C LYS A 40 -7.06 -2.27 0.66
N LEU A 41 -6.52 -1.04 0.65
CA LEU A 41 -5.76 -0.52 -0.49
C LEU A 41 -4.50 -1.35 -0.77
N GLY A 42 -3.71 -1.67 0.26
CA GLY A 42 -2.49 -2.48 0.11
C GLY A 42 -2.78 -3.87 -0.45
N LYS A 43 -3.84 -4.51 0.05
CA LYS A 43 -4.32 -5.79 -0.47
C LYS A 43 -4.74 -5.69 -1.95
N SER A 44 -5.49 -4.66 -2.31
CA SER A 44 -5.91 -4.41 -3.69
C SER A 44 -4.72 -4.22 -4.64
N VAL A 45 -3.67 -3.48 -4.23
CA VAL A 45 -2.44 -3.33 -5.03
C VAL A 45 -1.82 -4.68 -5.38
N ALA A 46 -1.76 -5.61 -4.42
CA ALA A 46 -1.19 -6.94 -4.66
C ALA A 46 -2.13 -7.80 -5.54
N GLU A 47 -3.43 -7.81 -5.26
CA GLU A 47 -4.42 -8.61 -6.00
C GLU A 47 -4.56 -8.17 -7.46
N LYS A 48 -4.44 -6.87 -7.71
CA LYS A 48 -4.60 -6.25 -9.03
C LYS A 48 -3.27 -5.96 -9.72
N PHE A 49 -2.15 -6.44 -9.16
CA PHE A 49 -0.80 -6.10 -9.64
C PHE A 49 -0.66 -6.33 -11.16
N ASP A 50 -1.13 -7.49 -11.64
CA ASP A 50 -1.04 -7.87 -13.04
C ASP A 50 -2.03 -7.15 -13.97
N GLU A 51 -3.06 -6.52 -13.42
CA GLU A 51 -4.04 -5.73 -14.15
C GLU A 51 -3.58 -4.28 -14.38
N TYR A 52 -2.60 -3.81 -13.59
CA TYR A 52 -2.00 -2.48 -13.78
C TYR A 52 -1.06 -2.41 -14.97
N SER A 53 -1.08 -1.28 -15.68
CA SER A 53 -0.03 -0.94 -16.63
C SER A 53 1.32 -0.74 -15.94
N PRO A 54 2.47 -0.86 -16.64
CA PRO A 54 3.78 -0.52 -16.08
C PRO A 54 3.83 0.89 -15.48
N GLU A 55 3.16 1.85 -16.13
CA GLU A 55 3.08 3.24 -15.70
C GLU A 55 2.31 3.37 -14.38
N ASP A 56 1.17 2.67 -14.25
CA ASP A 56 0.38 2.67 -13.02
C ASP A 56 1.16 2.02 -11.87
N ARG A 57 1.87 0.91 -12.13
CA ARG A 57 2.74 0.30 -11.11
C ARG A 57 3.78 1.29 -10.64
N MET A 58 4.53 1.89 -11.57
CA MET A 58 5.53 2.90 -11.23
C MET A 58 4.94 4.03 -10.40
N TYR A 59 3.74 4.52 -10.78
CA TYR A 59 3.05 5.58 -10.07
C TYR A 59 2.62 5.18 -8.64
N ILE A 60 2.01 4.01 -8.48
CA ILE A 60 1.57 3.48 -7.19
C ILE A 60 2.76 3.34 -6.23
N PHE A 61 3.82 2.69 -6.67
CA PHE A 61 4.98 2.43 -5.83
C PHE A 61 5.78 3.71 -5.50
N ASP A 62 5.79 4.71 -6.39
CA ASP A 62 6.33 6.04 -6.10
C ASP A 62 5.50 6.78 -5.04
N ILE A 63 4.15 6.72 -5.10
CA ILE A 63 3.30 7.29 -4.05
C ILE A 63 3.57 6.62 -2.69
N ILE A 64 3.61 5.28 -2.65
CA ILE A 64 3.88 4.52 -1.43
C ILE A 64 5.21 4.96 -0.82
N GLU A 65 6.26 5.06 -1.64
CA GLU A 65 7.58 5.48 -1.17
C GLU A 65 7.60 6.94 -0.67
N ARG A 66 6.87 7.84 -1.32
CA ARG A 66 6.68 9.22 -0.82
C ARG A 66 5.96 9.24 0.52
N GLY A 67 4.96 8.37 0.71
CA GLY A 67 4.27 8.18 1.99
C GLY A 67 5.23 7.72 3.09
N MET A 68 6.13 6.78 2.78
CA MET A 68 7.15 6.29 3.72
C MET A 68 8.24 7.33 4.06
N ARG A 69 8.48 8.30 3.16
CA ARG A 69 9.41 9.43 3.36
C ARG A 69 8.76 10.65 3.99
N ALA A 70 7.44 10.65 4.21
CA ALA A 70 6.75 11.79 4.77
C ALA A 70 7.27 12.11 6.19
N GLU A 71 7.39 13.40 6.50
CA GLU A 71 7.68 13.88 7.86
C GLU A 71 6.48 13.65 8.80
N ASN A 72 5.27 13.55 8.24
CA ASN A 72 4.06 13.24 8.98
C ASN A 72 4.09 11.79 9.49
N VAL A 73 4.27 11.63 10.80
CA VAL A 73 4.40 10.33 11.48
C VAL A 73 3.16 9.47 11.33
N ASP A 74 1.96 10.06 11.39
CA ASP A 74 0.71 9.31 11.26
C ASP A 74 0.56 8.74 9.85
N LEU A 75 0.80 9.56 8.81
CA LEU A 75 0.80 9.10 7.43
C LEU A 75 1.82 7.98 7.23
N LYS A 76 3.06 8.18 7.67
CA LYS A 76 4.11 7.17 7.56
C LYS A 76 3.69 5.87 8.25
N THR A 77 3.06 5.94 9.41
CA THR A 77 2.55 4.79 10.15
C THR A 77 1.45 4.07 9.37
N PHE A 78 0.45 4.78 8.85
CA PHE A 78 -0.62 4.16 8.05
C PHE A 78 -0.10 3.49 6.78
N VAL A 79 0.88 4.09 6.10
CA VAL A 79 1.53 3.50 4.93
C VAL A 79 2.31 2.25 5.31
N ALA A 80 3.08 2.31 6.39
CA ALA A 80 3.89 1.20 6.86
C ALA A 80 3.01 0.03 7.33
N THR A 81 2.18 0.25 8.34
CA THR A 81 1.49 -0.84 9.05
C THR A 81 0.15 -1.20 8.42
N GLY A 82 -0.53 -0.25 7.80
CA GLY A 82 -1.77 -0.52 7.08
C GLY A 82 -1.48 -1.08 5.70
N LEU A 83 -0.83 -0.29 4.86
CA LEU A 83 -0.70 -0.57 3.43
C LEU A 83 0.41 -1.57 3.10
N LEU A 84 1.66 -1.30 3.49
CA LEU A 84 2.80 -2.13 3.11
C LEU A 84 2.71 -3.55 3.69
N GLU A 85 2.32 -3.68 4.95
CA GLU A 85 2.15 -4.99 5.58
C GLU A 85 1.04 -5.81 4.90
N SER A 86 -0.11 -5.21 4.63
CA SER A 86 -1.22 -5.90 3.94
C SER A 86 -0.86 -6.28 2.51
N LEU A 87 -0.18 -5.37 1.80
CA LEU A 87 0.35 -5.60 0.46
C LEU A 87 1.33 -6.78 0.47
N TYR A 88 2.30 -6.78 1.37
CA TYR A 88 3.31 -7.84 1.49
C TYR A 88 2.68 -9.18 1.88
N ALA A 89 1.79 -9.19 2.88
CA ALA A 89 1.11 -10.41 3.33
C ALA A 89 0.24 -11.04 2.23
N GLN A 90 -0.37 -10.23 1.37
CA GLN A 90 -1.12 -10.70 0.22
C GLN A 90 -0.18 -11.24 -0.87
N ALA A 91 0.90 -10.53 -1.18
CA ALA A 91 1.88 -10.92 -2.20
C ALA A 91 2.68 -12.17 -1.83
N ASN A 92 3.02 -12.35 -0.55
CA ASN A 92 3.85 -13.45 -0.05
C ASN A 92 3.23 -14.85 -0.23
N ARG A 93 1.95 -14.91 -0.62
CA ARG A 93 1.27 -16.16 -0.99
C ARG A 93 1.70 -16.69 -2.36
N ASP A 94 2.30 -15.84 -3.19
CA ASP A 94 2.84 -16.16 -4.51
C ASP A 94 4.27 -15.58 -4.62
N GLY A 95 5.27 -16.46 -4.59
CA GLY A 95 6.68 -16.05 -4.65
C GLY A 95 7.06 -15.30 -5.94
N ALA A 96 6.40 -15.57 -7.06
CA ALA A 96 6.66 -14.87 -8.33
C ALA A 96 6.03 -13.47 -8.32
N LEU A 97 4.84 -13.31 -7.73
CA LEU A 97 4.25 -12.00 -7.49
C LEU A 97 5.11 -11.18 -6.53
N LEU A 98 5.50 -11.77 -5.39
CA LEU A 98 6.32 -11.09 -4.39
C LEU A 98 7.61 -10.56 -4.99
N MET A 99 8.36 -11.38 -5.74
CA MET A 99 9.61 -10.97 -6.38
C MET A 99 9.42 -9.76 -7.32
N ARG A 100 8.35 -9.75 -8.12
CA ARG A 100 8.05 -8.65 -9.04
C ARG A 100 7.64 -7.38 -8.29
N MET A 101 6.90 -7.50 -7.20
CA MET A 101 6.52 -6.37 -6.35
C MET A 101 7.73 -5.78 -5.61
N GLU A 102 8.60 -6.63 -5.06
CA GLU A 102 9.82 -6.18 -4.38
C GLU A 102 10.75 -5.39 -5.30
N ALA A 103 10.76 -5.72 -6.59
CA ALA A 103 11.50 -4.97 -7.61
C ALA A 103 10.96 -3.54 -7.83
N GLN A 104 9.68 -3.28 -7.52
CA GLN A 104 9.06 -1.95 -7.63
C GLN A 104 9.22 -1.10 -6.36
N LEU A 105 9.48 -1.72 -5.20
CA LEU A 105 9.59 -1.02 -3.93
C LEU A 105 10.75 -0.01 -3.92
N GLY A 106 10.45 1.20 -3.45
CA GLY A 106 11.46 2.18 -3.09
C GLY A 106 12.26 1.79 -1.82
N ASN A 107 13.35 2.51 -1.59
CA ASN A 107 14.32 2.17 -0.53
C ASN A 107 13.71 2.13 0.87
N MET A 108 12.88 3.11 1.25
CA MET A 108 12.28 3.19 2.58
C MET A 108 11.26 2.07 2.79
N SER A 109 10.43 1.84 1.78
CA SER A 109 9.43 0.77 1.79
C SER A 109 10.07 -0.60 1.91
N ARG A 110 11.15 -0.83 1.15
CA ARG A 110 11.93 -2.07 1.18
C ARG A 110 12.66 -2.28 2.51
N ALA A 111 13.26 -1.24 3.07
CA ALA A 111 13.94 -1.33 4.37
C ALA A 111 12.95 -1.71 5.47
N TYR A 112 11.79 -1.03 5.52
CA TYR A 112 10.74 -1.34 6.47
C TYR A 112 10.29 -2.80 6.42
N LEU A 113 9.97 -3.29 5.21
CA LEU A 113 9.48 -4.67 5.04
C LEU A 113 10.53 -5.72 5.40
N LYS A 114 11.83 -5.46 5.17
CA LYS A 114 12.91 -6.35 5.60
C LYS A 114 12.98 -6.44 7.12
N ASP A 115 12.96 -5.30 7.81
CA ASP A 115 13.00 -5.27 9.27
C ASP A 115 11.77 -5.97 9.87
N TRP A 116 10.59 -5.71 9.29
CA TRP A 116 9.33 -6.32 9.69
C TRP A 116 9.32 -7.85 9.47
N ALA A 117 9.82 -8.33 8.33
CA ALA A 117 9.87 -9.76 8.01
C ALA A 117 10.83 -10.53 8.91
N ILE A 118 11.98 -9.94 9.28
CA ILE A 118 12.92 -10.53 10.24
C ILE A 118 12.22 -10.72 11.60
N TRP A 119 11.49 -9.71 12.07
CA TRP A 119 10.79 -9.76 13.34
C TRP A 119 9.69 -10.83 13.39
N HIS A 120 9.03 -11.13 12.27
CA HIS A 120 8.01 -12.18 12.19
C HIS A 120 8.59 -13.60 12.09
N GLN A 121 9.89 -13.75 11.86
CA GLN A 121 10.58 -15.05 11.76
C GLN A 121 11.35 -15.42 13.04
N SER A 122 11.52 -14.48 13.97
CA SER A 122 12.16 -14.66 15.28
C SER A 122 11.17 -15.05 16.37
#